data_AF-A0A8C7X6T5-F1
#
_entry.id   AF-A0A8C7X6T5-F1
#
_cell.length_a   1.000
_cell.length_b   1.000
_cell.length_c   1.000
_cell.angle_alpha   90.00
_cell.angle_beta   90.00
_cell.angle_gamma   90.00
#
_symmetry.space_group_name_H-M   'P 1'
#
loop_
_entity.id
_entity.type
_entity.pdbx_description
1 polymer ?
#
loop_
_entity_poly.entity_id
_entity_poly.type
_entity_poly.pdbx_seq_one_letter_code
_entity_poly.pdbx_strand_id
1 'polypeptide(L)'
;MCLDKGLPHFRGPHLSPTHTLSTGAPRGCVLSPLLYSLYTHDCSRQHDSNLIVKFADDTTVVGLISKGDEAADREGVLKLAAWCSDKKTKEIMVDFRRHSIDPAPLYINGEREERVHTFRFLGVVFSNISWTENITDVIKKAQQRLHFLRVLRKNNLDPSLLTTFYRTSIESLQTYCITVWYGSCTMADRERLQRVDKAAQRIIGSPLPSLLAIYSSCCLSRAGKIIKDSFHPGCRLFDLLPSGRRYRCIRSRTALKTVFPQSHNHPELPHALTLTAPPPCLPFFTMCISSSCQSPSHYVQYCAI
;
A
#
# COMPACT_ATOMS: atom_id res chain seq x y z
N MET A 1 28.77 6.42 3.51
CA MET A 1 29.03 7.63 2.71
C MET A 1 28.71 8.84 3.56
N CYS A 2 29.73 9.57 4.03
CA CYS A 2 29.53 10.68 4.96
C CYS A 2 29.21 11.96 4.17
N LEU A 3 27.97 12.44 4.25
CA LEU A 3 27.62 13.79 3.81
C LEU A 3 27.74 14.74 5.00
N ASP A 4 28.94 15.28 5.16
CA ASP A 4 29.26 16.22 6.23
C ASP A 4 28.60 17.58 6.00
N LYS A 5 27.48 17.82 6.68
CA LYS A 5 26.84 19.14 6.85
C LYS A 5 26.18 19.23 8.23
N GLY A 6 27.00 19.43 9.26
CA GLY A 6 26.52 19.94 10.55
C GLY A 6 25.94 21.36 10.39
N LEU A 7 24.62 21.48 10.38
CA LEU A 7 23.92 22.76 10.40
C LEU A 7 23.61 23.14 11.87
N PRO A 8 24.13 24.26 12.40
CA PRO A 8 23.86 24.68 13.78
C PRO A 8 22.38 25.06 13.96
N HIS A 9 21.79 24.64 15.09
CA HIS A 9 20.41 24.95 15.41
C HIS A 9 20.31 26.28 16.17
N PHE A 10 19.66 27.28 15.59
CA PHE A 10 19.56 28.62 16.16
C PHE A 10 18.46 28.71 17.23
N ARG A 11 18.84 28.96 18.49
CA ARG A 11 17.92 29.32 19.59
C ARG A 11 18.42 30.60 20.28
N GLY A 12 18.09 31.76 19.72
CA GLY A 12 18.49 33.06 20.27
C GLY A 12 19.99 33.35 20.10
N PRO A 13 20.63 34.08 21.03
CA PRO A 13 22.02 34.52 20.90
C PRO A 13 23.07 33.43 21.19
N HIS A 14 22.66 32.20 21.50
CA HIS A 14 23.57 31.09 21.79
C HIS A 14 23.54 30.04 20.68
N LEU A 15 24.72 29.76 20.11
CA LEU A 15 24.94 28.64 19.21
C LEU A 15 25.16 27.35 20.02
N SER A 16 24.47 26.28 19.65
CA SER A 16 24.79 24.93 20.15
C SER A 16 26.18 24.50 19.66
N PRO A 17 26.93 23.66 20.40
CA PRO A 17 28.17 23.07 19.90
C PRO A 17 27.93 22.29 18.60
N THR A 18 28.96 22.21 17.76
CA THR A 18 28.89 21.45 16.50
C THR A 18 28.95 19.96 16.80
N HIS A 19 27.94 19.20 16.34
CA HIS A 19 27.91 17.74 16.45
C HIS A 19 28.18 17.11 15.09
N THR A 20 29.32 16.42 14.96
CA THR A 20 29.64 15.61 13.77
C THR A 20 28.89 14.29 13.82
N LEU A 21 28.13 13.98 12.77
CA LEU A 21 27.48 12.68 12.62
C LEU A 21 28.38 11.77 11.76
N SER A 22 28.93 10.72 12.36
CA SER A 22 29.78 9.73 11.67
C SER A 22 28.99 8.73 10.83
N THR A 23 27.69 8.59 11.07
CA THR A 23 26.81 7.61 10.40
C THR A 23 25.45 8.20 10.01
N GLY A 24 24.86 7.64 8.95
CA GLY A 24 23.57 8.05 8.42
C GLY A 24 23.64 9.26 7.49
N ALA A 25 22.51 9.54 6.82
CA ALA A 25 22.32 10.74 6.01
C ALA A 25 21.34 11.70 6.75
N PRO A 26 21.61 13.01 6.80
CA PRO A 26 20.82 13.94 7.60
C PRO A 26 19.35 13.97 7.15
N ARG A 27 18.42 13.94 8.11
CA ARG A 27 16.98 14.06 7.84
C ARG A 27 16.68 15.42 7.21
N GLY A 28 15.89 15.41 6.13
CA GLY A 28 15.59 16.62 5.35
C GLY A 28 16.61 16.99 4.26
N CYS A 29 17.75 16.31 4.16
CA CYS A 29 18.62 16.48 3.00
C CYS A 29 18.04 15.78 1.76
N VAL A 30 18.05 16.49 0.62
CA VAL A 30 17.48 16.06 -0.67
C VAL A 30 18.11 14.76 -1.20
N LEU A 31 19.38 14.50 -0.88
CA LEU A 31 20.08 13.28 -1.31
C LEU A 31 19.86 12.07 -0.39
N SER A 32 19.38 12.28 0.85
CA SER A 32 19.22 11.19 1.82
C SER A 32 18.34 10.04 1.33
N PRO A 33 17.20 10.26 0.63
CA PRO A 33 16.40 9.17 0.08
C PRO A 33 17.13 8.34 -0.98
N LEU A 34 17.86 9.00 -1.89
CA LEU A 34 18.63 8.31 -2.95
C LEU A 34 19.76 7.47 -2.34
N LEU A 35 20.52 8.06 -1.41
CA LEU A 35 21.59 7.36 -0.70
C LEU A 35 21.06 6.18 0.12
N TYR A 36 19.87 6.30 0.70
CA TYR A 36 19.21 5.21 1.40
C TYR A 36 18.79 4.08 0.43
N SER A 37 18.22 4.41 -0.74
CA SER A 37 17.89 3.42 -1.77
C SER A 37 19.12 2.68 -2.32
N LEU A 38 20.25 3.37 -2.47
CA LEU A 38 21.53 2.76 -2.86
C LEU A 38 22.10 1.89 -1.73
N TYR A 39 22.11 2.39 -0.49
CA TYR A 39 22.61 1.66 0.68
C TYR A 39 21.84 0.35 0.93
N THR A 40 20.52 0.37 0.70
CA THR A 40 19.66 -0.81 0.87
C THR A 40 19.51 -1.65 -0.38
N HIS A 41 20.21 -1.33 -1.48
CA HIS A 41 20.04 -1.98 -2.78
C HIS A 41 20.25 -3.50 -2.69
N ASP A 42 21.36 -3.92 -2.07
CA ASP A 42 21.86 -5.30 -2.06
C ASP A 42 21.02 -6.28 -1.22
N CYS A 43 20.02 -5.77 -0.50
CA CYS A 43 18.96 -6.57 0.11
C CYS A 43 18.04 -7.16 -0.99
N SER A 44 18.53 -8.14 -1.75
CA SER A 44 17.83 -8.71 -2.89
C SER A 44 17.10 -10.01 -2.54
N ARG A 45 16.04 -10.32 -3.31
CA ARG A 45 15.37 -11.63 -3.26
C ARG A 45 16.36 -12.74 -3.60
N GLN A 46 16.25 -13.88 -2.93
CA GLN A 46 17.08 -15.06 -3.19
C GLN A 46 16.45 -16.00 -4.23
N HIS A 47 15.13 -16.19 -4.14
CA HIS A 47 14.36 -17.05 -5.04
C HIS A 47 13.52 -16.23 -6.02
N ASP A 48 13.23 -16.79 -7.20
CA ASP A 48 12.31 -16.19 -8.19
C ASP A 48 10.83 -16.28 -7.77
N SER A 49 10.50 -17.17 -6.84
CA SER A 49 9.18 -17.25 -6.20
C SER A 49 8.84 -16.06 -5.29
N ASN A 50 9.86 -15.36 -4.79
CA ASN A 50 9.70 -14.36 -3.74
C ASN A 50 9.80 -12.95 -4.33
N LEU A 51 8.89 -12.07 -3.94
CA LEU A 51 8.95 -10.64 -4.27
C LEU A 51 9.38 -9.85 -3.03
N ILE A 52 10.50 -9.13 -3.12
CA ILE A 52 10.86 -8.11 -2.11
C ILE A 52 10.37 -6.74 -2.59
N VAL A 53 9.56 -6.09 -1.76
CA VAL A 53 9.11 -4.70 -1.92
C VAL A 53 9.76 -3.86 -0.84
N LYS A 54 10.46 -2.78 -1.23
CA LYS A 54 11.08 -1.82 -0.33
C LYS A 54 10.42 -0.46 -0.49
N PHE A 55 10.17 0.23 0.61
CA PHE A 55 9.72 1.61 0.61
C PHE A 55 10.30 2.34 1.83
N ALA A 56 11.31 3.19 1.60
CA ALA A 56 12.17 3.67 2.68
C ALA A 56 12.61 2.49 3.57
N ASP A 57 12.45 2.59 4.88
CA ASP A 57 12.83 1.54 5.82
C ASP A 57 11.85 0.37 5.90
N ASP A 58 10.62 0.48 5.40
CA ASP A 58 9.70 -0.66 5.31
C ASP A 58 10.15 -1.65 4.21
N THR A 59 10.37 -2.90 4.59
CA THR A 59 10.67 -4.01 3.65
C THR A 59 9.65 -5.12 3.82
N THR A 60 9.17 -5.67 2.70
CA THR A 60 8.16 -6.73 2.66
C THR A 60 8.63 -7.86 1.77
N VAL A 61 8.59 -9.08 2.29
CA VAL A 61 8.75 -10.31 1.52
C VAL A 61 7.37 -10.88 1.24
N VAL A 62 6.99 -10.94 -0.03
CA VAL A 62 5.80 -11.68 -0.49
C VAL A 62 6.29 -13.00 -1.06
N GLY A 63 5.83 -14.09 -0.48
CA GLY A 63 6.13 -15.47 -0.84
C GLY A 63 4.91 -16.23 -1.36
N LEU A 64 5.15 -17.35 -2.04
CA LEU A 64 4.12 -18.19 -2.63
C LEU A 64 4.27 -19.65 -2.20
N ILE A 65 3.70 -19.97 -1.04
CA ILE A 65 3.55 -21.37 -0.60
C ILE A 65 2.74 -22.14 -1.64
N SER A 66 3.32 -23.24 -2.13
CA SER A 66 2.70 -24.09 -3.13
C SER A 66 2.75 -25.53 -2.68
N LYS A 67 1.60 -26.22 -2.66
CA LYS A 67 1.46 -27.61 -2.18
C LYS A 67 1.93 -27.85 -0.73
N GLY A 68 2.06 -26.80 0.09
CA GLY A 68 2.58 -26.88 1.46
C GLY A 68 4.11 -26.76 1.58
N ASP A 69 4.81 -26.50 0.47
CA ASP A 69 6.23 -26.12 0.51
C ASP A 69 6.36 -24.62 0.84
N GLU A 70 6.96 -24.35 2.00
CA GLU A 70 7.19 -23.01 2.56
C GLU A 70 8.68 -22.66 2.62
N ALA A 71 9.57 -23.53 2.11
CA ALA A 71 11.01 -23.45 2.35
C ALA A 71 11.63 -22.18 1.75
N ALA A 72 11.31 -21.88 0.48
CA ALA A 72 11.81 -20.68 -0.21
C ALA A 72 11.34 -19.38 0.45
N ASP A 73 10.09 -19.35 0.94
CA ASP A 73 9.52 -18.21 1.65
C ASP A 73 10.24 -17.98 2.99
N ARG A 74 10.40 -19.04 3.80
CA ARG A 74 11.06 -19.00 5.11
C ARG A 74 12.54 -18.64 5.00
N GLU A 75 13.27 -19.22 4.06
CA GLU A 75 14.68 -18.89 3.82
C GLU A 75 14.84 -17.41 3.44
N GLY A 76 13.96 -16.90 2.56
CA GLY A 76 13.96 -15.48 2.18
C GLY A 76 13.69 -14.54 3.35
N VAL A 77 12.80 -14.91 4.26
CA VAL A 77 12.51 -14.15 5.49
C VAL A 77 13.68 -14.20 6.48
N LEU A 78 14.25 -15.39 6.72
CA LEU A 78 15.41 -15.55 7.62
C LEU A 78 16.64 -14.78 7.12
N LYS A 79 16.89 -14.78 5.80
CA LYS A 79 17.96 -13.99 5.20
C LYS A 79 17.73 -12.49 5.33
N LEU A 80 16.49 -12.01 5.15
CA LEU A 80 16.15 -10.61 5.39
C LEU A 80 16.34 -10.22 6.87
N ALA A 81 15.93 -11.09 7.79
CA ALA A 81 16.12 -10.89 9.21
C ALA A 81 17.60 -10.90 9.62
N ALA A 82 18.44 -11.75 9.01
CA ALA A 82 19.88 -11.71 9.21
C ALA A 82 20.52 -10.42 8.65
N TRP A 83 19.90 -9.78 7.65
CA TRP A 83 20.35 -8.51 7.08
C TRP A 83 19.90 -7.28 7.89
N CYS A 84 18.76 -7.35 8.59
CA CYS A 84 18.30 -6.32 9.53
C CYS A 84 18.65 -6.70 10.98
N SER A 85 19.66 -6.05 11.57
CA SER A 85 20.24 -6.36 12.90
C SER A 85 19.33 -6.23 14.14
N ASP A 86 18.06 -5.89 13.93
CA ASP A 86 17.00 -5.68 14.92
C ASP A 86 15.68 -5.79 14.16
N LYS A 87 14.56 -6.26 14.75
CA LYS A 87 13.18 -5.70 14.60
C LYS A 87 11.98 -6.57 14.94
N LYS A 88 10.91 -5.84 15.26
CA LYS A 88 9.50 -6.25 15.16
C LYS A 88 9.12 -6.57 13.71
N THR A 89 9.10 -7.85 13.39
CA THR A 89 8.45 -8.35 12.17
C THR A 89 6.98 -8.63 12.46
N LYS A 90 6.15 -8.70 11.42
CA LYS A 90 4.79 -9.28 11.51
C LYS A 90 4.54 -10.17 10.31
N GLU A 91 3.96 -11.33 10.56
CA GLU A 91 3.54 -12.27 9.53
C GLU A 91 2.06 -12.06 9.23
N ILE A 92 1.69 -11.83 7.97
CA ILE A 92 0.30 -11.89 7.51
C ILE A 92 0.16 -12.96 6.43
N MET A 93 -0.68 -13.96 6.71
CA MET A 93 -0.90 -15.11 5.83
C MET A 93 -2.26 -15.00 5.15
N VAL A 94 -2.26 -15.02 3.82
CA VAL A 94 -3.48 -14.87 3.02
C VAL A 94 -3.82 -16.19 2.35
N ASP A 95 -4.67 -16.97 3.03
CA ASP A 95 -5.17 -18.24 2.52
C ASP A 95 -6.55 -18.10 1.86
N PHE A 96 -6.70 -18.71 0.69
CA PHE A 96 -7.96 -18.78 -0.08
C PHE A 96 -8.51 -20.21 -0.19
N ARG A 97 -7.88 -21.20 0.46
CA ARG A 97 -8.32 -22.59 0.52
C ARG A 97 -9.56 -22.71 1.42
N ARG A 98 -10.52 -23.58 1.04
CA ARG A 98 -11.70 -23.89 1.87
C ARG A 98 -11.37 -24.80 3.06
N HIS A 99 -10.34 -25.62 2.91
CA HIS A 99 -9.76 -26.45 3.95
C HIS A 99 -8.25 -26.24 3.89
N SER A 100 -7.71 -25.67 4.95
CA SER A 100 -6.29 -25.38 5.12
C SER A 100 -5.77 -26.13 6.34
N ILE A 101 -4.55 -26.65 6.23
CA ILE A 101 -3.73 -26.91 7.41
C ILE A 101 -3.06 -25.58 7.73
N ASP A 102 -3.11 -25.16 8.99
CA ASP A 102 -2.43 -23.94 9.44
C ASP A 102 -0.91 -24.12 9.28
N PRO A 103 -0.23 -23.21 8.54
CA PRO A 103 1.23 -23.20 8.44
C PRO A 103 1.90 -23.15 9.81
N ALA A 104 2.99 -23.88 9.99
CA ALA A 104 3.73 -23.84 11.25
C ALA A 104 4.23 -22.40 11.53
N PRO A 105 4.33 -21.98 12.80
CA PRO A 105 4.70 -20.60 13.13
C PRO A 105 6.05 -20.20 12.55
N LEU A 106 6.16 -18.94 12.12
CA LEU A 106 7.44 -18.34 11.77
C LEU A 106 8.25 -18.08 13.06
N TYR A 107 9.53 -18.46 13.02
CA TYR A 107 10.51 -18.13 14.05
C TYR A 107 11.65 -17.32 13.43
N ILE A 108 12.08 -16.26 14.10
CA ILE A 108 13.22 -15.43 13.74
C ILE A 108 14.11 -15.31 14.99
N ASN A 109 15.40 -15.60 14.85
CA ASN A 109 16.38 -15.58 15.96
C ASN A 109 15.97 -16.40 17.20
N GLY A 110 15.11 -17.42 17.02
CA GLY A 110 14.57 -18.26 18.11
C GLY A 110 13.26 -17.75 18.72
N GLU A 111 12.84 -16.52 18.44
CA GLU A 111 11.56 -15.98 18.89
C GLU A 111 10.44 -16.25 17.87
N ARG A 112 9.21 -16.44 18.35
CA ARG A 112 8.04 -16.65 17.50
C ARG A 112 7.48 -15.30 17.05
N GLU A 113 7.32 -15.15 15.73
CA GLU A 113 6.77 -13.92 15.15
C GLU A 113 5.25 -13.78 15.36
N GLU A 114 4.80 -12.52 15.47
CA GLU A 114 3.39 -12.20 15.64
C GLU A 114 2.65 -12.37 14.30
N ARG A 115 1.85 -13.43 14.19
CA ARG A 115 0.93 -13.64 13.07
C ARG A 115 -0.32 -12.78 13.24
N VAL A 116 -0.56 -11.86 12.31
CA VAL A 116 -1.68 -10.90 12.33
C VAL A 116 -2.62 -11.09 11.15
N HIS A 117 -3.92 -10.88 11.39
CA HIS A 117 -4.96 -10.90 10.35
C HIS A 117 -5.18 -9.55 9.66
N THR A 118 -4.69 -8.46 10.29
CA THR A 118 -4.86 -7.09 9.83
C THR A 118 -3.55 -6.33 10.04
N PHE A 119 -3.04 -5.68 9.00
CA PHE A 119 -1.79 -4.91 9.04
C PHE A 119 -1.92 -3.60 8.25
N ARG A 120 -1.26 -2.52 8.69
CA ARG A 120 -1.23 -1.25 7.95
C ARG A 120 0.08 -1.12 7.18
N PHE A 121 0.03 -1.33 5.87
CA PHE A 121 1.18 -1.19 4.97
C PHE A 121 0.99 0.06 4.10
N LEU A 122 1.98 0.96 4.11
CA LEU A 122 1.97 2.23 3.36
C LEU A 122 0.65 3.00 3.50
N GLY A 123 0.15 3.13 4.73
CA GLY A 123 -1.09 3.82 5.05
C GLY A 123 -2.39 3.04 4.81
N VAL A 124 -2.40 2.05 3.91
CA VAL A 124 -3.55 1.18 3.61
C VAL A 124 -3.64 0.06 4.64
N VAL A 125 -4.86 -0.25 5.12
CA VAL A 125 -5.09 -1.41 5.99
C VAL A 125 -5.40 -2.63 5.13
N PHE A 126 -4.55 -3.65 5.22
CA PHE A 126 -4.76 -4.95 4.58
C PHE A 126 -5.34 -5.93 5.60
N SER A 127 -6.34 -6.70 5.19
CA SER A 127 -6.75 -7.92 5.90
C SER A 127 -7.07 -9.02 4.88
N ASN A 128 -7.03 -10.28 5.33
CA ASN A 128 -6.93 -11.44 4.44
C ASN A 128 -7.96 -11.51 3.29
N ILE A 129 -9.20 -11.05 3.48
CA ILE A 129 -10.27 -11.20 2.46
C ILE A 129 -11.20 -9.96 2.36
N SER A 130 -10.94 -8.90 3.16
CA SER A 130 -11.85 -7.75 3.26
C SER A 130 -11.14 -6.41 3.24
N TRP A 131 -11.83 -5.42 2.67
CA TRP A 131 -11.44 -4.01 2.72
C TRP A 131 -12.24 -3.22 3.76
N THR A 132 -13.17 -3.86 4.48
CA THR A 132 -14.04 -3.22 5.47
C THR A 132 -13.26 -2.51 6.58
N GLU A 133 -12.11 -3.03 7.02
CA GLU A 133 -11.21 -2.37 7.99
C GLU A 133 -10.61 -1.08 7.43
N ASN A 134 -10.02 -1.15 6.23
CA ASN A 134 -9.49 0.02 5.51
C ASN A 134 -10.56 1.11 5.32
N ILE A 135 -11.74 0.69 4.90
CA ILE A 135 -12.88 1.59 4.64
C ILE A 135 -13.39 2.21 5.93
N THR A 136 -13.37 1.48 7.05
CA THR A 136 -13.72 2.01 8.37
C THR A 136 -12.72 3.08 8.83
N ASP A 137 -11.42 2.84 8.66
CA ASP A 137 -10.35 3.80 8.97
C ASP A 137 -10.43 5.06 8.07
N VAL A 138 -10.64 4.89 6.77
CA VAL A 138 -10.84 5.97 5.80
C VAL A 138 -12.08 6.79 6.14
N ILE A 139 -13.22 6.15 6.42
CA ILE A 139 -14.46 6.85 6.79
C ILE A 139 -14.31 7.60 8.11
N LYS A 140 -13.67 7.01 9.13
CA LYS A 140 -13.43 7.68 10.43
C LYS A 140 -12.65 8.98 10.24
N LYS A 141 -11.55 8.92 9.47
CA LYS A 141 -10.73 10.09 9.12
C LYS A 141 -11.50 11.10 8.25
N ALA A 142 -12.32 10.63 7.31
CA ALA A 142 -13.12 11.49 6.45
C ALA A 142 -14.23 12.21 7.24
N GLN A 143 -14.86 11.56 8.21
CA GLN A 143 -15.87 12.16 9.10
C GLN A 143 -15.28 13.26 9.99
N GLN A 144 -14.04 13.10 10.49
CA GLN A 144 -13.33 14.16 11.19
C GLN A 144 -13.11 15.38 10.28
N ARG A 145 -12.70 15.17 9.03
CA ARG A 145 -12.53 16.24 8.03
C ARG A 145 -13.85 16.88 7.60
N LEU A 146 -14.94 16.10 7.58
CA LEU A 146 -16.30 16.58 7.33
C LEU A 146 -16.82 17.51 8.43
N HIS A 147 -16.38 17.35 9.69
CA HIS A 147 -16.67 18.32 10.75
C HIS A 147 -16.07 19.69 10.41
N PHE A 148 -14.80 19.76 10.01
CA PHE A 148 -14.18 21.01 9.58
C PHE A 148 -14.89 21.62 8.36
N LEU A 149 -15.32 20.82 7.37
CA LEU A 149 -16.12 21.33 6.24
C LEU A 149 -17.43 22.00 6.70
N ARG A 150 -18.10 21.47 7.73
CA ARG A 150 -19.30 22.12 8.34
C ARG A 150 -18.94 23.43 9.04
N VAL A 151 -17.82 23.48 9.77
CA VAL A 151 -17.34 24.70 10.43
C VAL A 151 -17.02 25.77 9.39
N LEU A 152 -16.36 25.43 8.29
CA LEU A 152 -16.08 26.36 7.19
C LEU A 152 -17.38 26.88 6.55
N ARG A 153 -18.36 26.00 6.30
CA ARG A 153 -19.69 26.43 5.80
C ARG A 153 -20.42 27.36 6.77
N LYS A 154 -20.34 27.09 8.08
CA LYS A 154 -20.94 27.96 9.12
C LYS A 154 -20.31 29.36 9.16
N ASN A 155 -19.02 29.48 8.79
CA ASN A 155 -18.32 30.75 8.66
C ASN A 155 -18.49 31.39 7.27
N ASN A 156 -19.52 30.99 6.51
CA ASN A 156 -19.89 31.56 5.22
C ASN A 156 -18.80 31.53 4.15
N LEU A 157 -17.89 30.55 4.19
CA LEU A 157 -16.92 30.37 3.11
C LEU A 157 -17.61 30.06 1.78
N ASP A 158 -17.04 30.60 0.70
CA ASP A 158 -17.52 30.43 -0.66
C ASP A 158 -17.56 28.95 -1.09
N PRO A 159 -18.60 28.50 -1.83
CA PRO A 159 -18.71 27.11 -2.30
C PRO A 159 -17.50 26.60 -3.10
N SER A 160 -16.76 27.44 -3.81
CA SER A 160 -15.54 27.05 -4.53
C SER A 160 -14.39 26.70 -3.58
N LEU A 161 -14.24 27.45 -2.48
CA LEU A 161 -13.27 27.16 -1.41
C LEU A 161 -13.67 25.89 -0.64
N LEU A 162 -14.96 25.71 -0.37
CA LEU A 162 -15.47 24.48 0.26
C LEU A 162 -15.27 23.25 -0.63
N THR A 163 -15.47 23.39 -1.95
CA THR A 163 -15.17 22.33 -2.95
C THR A 163 -13.68 22.02 -2.99
N THR A 164 -12.84 23.06 -2.94
CA THR A 164 -11.38 22.90 -2.88
C THR A 164 -10.96 22.14 -1.63
N PHE A 165 -11.47 22.54 -0.46
CA PHE A 165 -11.23 21.83 0.81
C PHE A 165 -11.70 20.37 0.77
N TYR A 166 -12.86 20.08 0.18
CA TYR A 166 -13.32 18.71 -0.01
C TYR A 166 -12.32 17.91 -0.86
N ARG A 167 -11.87 18.44 -2.01
CA ARG A 167 -10.90 17.78 -2.88
C ARG A 167 -9.56 17.52 -2.18
N THR A 168 -8.98 18.55 -1.55
CA THR A 168 -7.66 18.45 -0.92
C THR A 168 -7.67 17.62 0.37
N SER A 169 -8.80 17.55 1.09
CA SER A 169 -8.86 16.95 2.43
C SER A 169 -9.67 15.67 2.50
N ILE A 170 -10.82 15.57 1.84
CA ILE A 170 -11.74 14.43 1.97
C ILE A 170 -11.59 13.47 0.77
N GLU A 171 -11.67 13.99 -0.45
CA GLU A 171 -11.49 13.23 -1.69
C GLU A 171 -10.08 12.63 -1.77
N SER A 172 -9.02 13.41 -1.49
CA SER A 172 -7.62 12.92 -1.45
C SER A 172 -7.40 11.73 -0.52
N LEU A 173 -8.13 11.68 0.61
CA LEU A 173 -8.10 10.59 1.57
C LEU A 173 -8.88 9.36 1.07
N GLN A 174 -10.06 9.55 0.48
CA GLN A 174 -10.89 8.48 -0.08
C GLN A 174 -10.33 7.90 -1.39
N THR A 175 -9.49 8.67 -2.10
CA THR A 175 -8.88 8.28 -3.37
C THR A 175 -7.48 7.68 -3.22
N TYR A 176 -6.90 7.75 -2.01
CA TYR A 176 -5.60 7.16 -1.71
C TYR A 176 -5.60 5.65 -1.99
N CYS A 177 -4.73 5.22 -2.90
CA CYS A 177 -4.65 3.84 -3.39
C CYS A 177 -5.98 3.24 -3.89
N ILE A 178 -6.94 4.07 -4.36
CA ILE A 178 -8.31 3.62 -4.70
C ILE A 178 -8.36 2.45 -5.70
N THR A 179 -7.40 2.38 -6.62
CA THR A 179 -7.27 1.30 -7.62
C THR A 179 -6.96 -0.07 -7.01
N VAL A 180 -6.43 -0.11 -5.77
CA VAL A 180 -6.04 -1.34 -5.04
C VAL A 180 -7.25 -2.00 -4.39
N TRP A 181 -8.15 -1.20 -3.80
CA TRP A 181 -9.17 -1.70 -2.87
C TRP A 181 -10.63 -1.44 -3.31
N TYR A 182 -10.92 -0.38 -4.07
CA TYR A 182 -12.32 0.04 -4.34
C TYR A 182 -13.10 -0.96 -5.20
N GLY A 183 -12.47 -1.50 -6.25
CA GLY A 183 -13.08 -2.55 -7.09
C GLY A 183 -13.51 -3.77 -6.28
N SER A 184 -12.76 -4.08 -5.21
CA SER A 184 -12.95 -5.24 -4.34
C SER A 184 -13.87 -4.99 -3.12
N CYS A 185 -14.46 -3.79 -3.00
CA CYS A 185 -15.40 -3.44 -1.94
C CYS A 185 -16.77 -4.13 -2.10
N THR A 186 -17.42 -4.44 -0.98
CA THR A 186 -18.83 -4.87 -0.98
C THR A 186 -19.76 -3.72 -1.38
N MET A 187 -21.00 -4.01 -1.79
CA MET A 187 -22.01 -2.96 -2.04
C MET A 187 -22.25 -2.11 -0.78
N ALA A 188 -22.40 -2.75 0.38
CA ALA A 188 -22.56 -2.06 1.67
C ALA A 188 -21.38 -1.11 1.97
N ASP A 189 -20.14 -1.52 1.69
CA ASP A 189 -18.97 -0.65 1.85
C ASP A 189 -18.95 0.53 0.88
N ARG A 190 -19.35 0.32 -0.39
CA ARG A 190 -19.49 1.41 -1.37
C ARG A 190 -20.56 2.41 -0.95
N GLU A 191 -21.69 1.96 -0.39
CA GLU A 191 -22.72 2.82 0.18
C GLU A 191 -22.22 3.59 1.43
N ARG A 192 -21.45 2.93 2.31
CA ARG A 192 -20.84 3.58 3.49
C ARG A 192 -19.95 4.75 3.08
N LEU A 193 -19.14 4.59 2.03
CA LEU A 193 -18.32 5.65 1.44
C LEU A 193 -19.21 6.75 0.81
N GLN A 194 -20.18 6.37 -0.02
CA GLN A 194 -21.08 7.32 -0.69
C GLN A 194 -21.88 8.19 0.30
N ARG A 195 -22.16 7.71 1.52
CA ARG A 195 -22.80 8.51 2.58
C ARG A 195 -21.94 9.71 3.01
N VAL A 196 -20.61 9.60 2.97
CA VAL A 196 -19.69 10.71 3.24
C VAL A 196 -19.78 11.75 2.12
N ASP A 197 -19.71 11.31 0.86
CA ASP A 197 -19.78 12.19 -0.32
C ASP A 197 -21.13 12.92 -0.39
N LYS A 198 -22.24 12.20 -0.20
CA LYS A 198 -23.59 12.78 -0.12
C LYS A 198 -23.75 13.76 1.04
N ALA A 199 -22.97 13.63 2.12
CA ALA A 199 -22.98 14.60 3.21
C ALA A 199 -22.15 15.84 2.85
N ALA A 200 -21.00 15.68 2.19
CA ALA A 200 -20.19 16.79 1.68
C ALA A 200 -20.96 17.60 0.62
N GLN A 201 -21.57 16.94 -0.37
CA GLN A 201 -22.44 17.57 -1.39
C GLN A 201 -23.52 18.47 -0.75
N ARG A 202 -24.20 17.97 0.29
CA ARG A 202 -25.22 18.73 1.05
C ARG A 202 -24.67 19.94 1.82
N ILE A 203 -23.42 19.89 2.28
CA ILE A 203 -22.80 21.02 3.00
C ILE A 203 -22.33 22.10 2.01
N ILE A 204 -21.80 21.70 0.86
CA ILE A 204 -21.26 22.61 -0.15
C ILE A 204 -22.39 23.24 -0.99
N GLY A 205 -23.43 22.47 -1.29
CA GLY A 205 -24.52 22.87 -2.19
C GLY A 205 -24.24 22.59 -3.67
N SER A 206 -23.20 21.81 -4.00
CA SER A 206 -22.82 21.46 -5.38
C SER A 206 -22.72 19.94 -5.58
N PRO A 207 -22.92 19.43 -6.81
CA PRO A 207 -22.58 18.06 -7.13
C PRO A 207 -21.06 17.83 -6.98
N LEU A 208 -20.71 16.62 -6.54
CA LEU A 208 -19.32 16.15 -6.45
C LEU A 208 -19.18 14.87 -7.30
N PRO A 209 -18.01 14.61 -7.91
CA PRO A 209 -17.78 13.39 -8.68
C PRO A 209 -18.01 12.15 -7.81
N SER A 210 -18.53 11.07 -8.40
CA SER A 210 -18.71 9.82 -7.66
C SER A 210 -17.37 9.09 -7.51
N LEU A 211 -17.14 8.45 -6.36
CA LEU A 211 -15.94 7.62 -6.15
C LEU A 211 -15.79 6.51 -7.21
N LEU A 212 -16.89 6.03 -7.79
CA LEU A 212 -16.85 5.07 -8.90
C LEU A 212 -16.26 5.70 -10.18
N ALA A 213 -16.64 6.94 -10.52
CA ALA A 213 -16.08 7.66 -11.66
C ALA A 213 -14.59 7.97 -11.46
N ILE A 214 -14.20 8.39 -10.24
CA ILE A 214 -12.80 8.63 -9.89
C ILE A 214 -12.00 7.32 -9.96
N TYR A 215 -12.49 6.24 -9.36
CA TYR A 215 -11.88 4.91 -9.45
C TYR A 215 -11.66 4.49 -10.91
N SER A 216 -12.69 4.56 -11.76
CA SER A 216 -12.58 4.21 -13.18
C SER A 216 -11.53 5.06 -13.90
N SER A 217 -11.52 6.38 -13.69
CA SER A 217 -10.51 7.29 -14.26
C SER A 217 -9.09 6.95 -13.79
N CYS A 218 -8.89 6.68 -12.51
CA CYS A 218 -7.60 6.25 -11.96
C CYS A 218 -7.15 4.89 -12.53
N CYS A 219 -8.09 3.94 -12.71
CA CYS A 219 -7.82 2.65 -13.33
C CYS A 219 -7.37 2.79 -14.79
N LEU A 220 -8.08 3.59 -15.59
CA LEU A 220 -7.72 3.88 -16.99
C LEU A 220 -6.36 4.58 -17.09
N SER A 221 -6.12 5.60 -16.27
CA SER A 221 -4.83 6.32 -16.21
C SER A 221 -3.69 5.38 -15.82
N ARG A 222 -3.90 4.47 -14.86
CA ARG A 222 -2.89 3.47 -14.46
C ARG A 222 -2.64 2.45 -15.56
N ALA A 223 -3.68 1.91 -16.20
CA ALA A 223 -3.55 0.98 -17.33
C ALA A 223 -2.78 1.62 -18.49
N GLY A 224 -3.13 2.85 -18.88
CA GLY A 224 -2.43 3.60 -19.93
C GLY A 224 -0.95 3.86 -19.63
N LYS A 225 -0.58 4.04 -18.35
CA LYS A 225 0.84 4.13 -17.94
C LYS A 225 1.56 2.78 -18.05
N ILE A 226 0.89 1.68 -17.68
CA ILE A 226 1.46 0.32 -17.78
C ILE A 226 1.67 -0.09 -19.23
N ILE A 227 0.73 0.22 -20.13
CA ILE A 227 0.82 -0.10 -21.57
C ILE A 227 1.95 0.68 -22.25
N LYS A 228 2.21 1.93 -21.81
CA LYS A 228 3.28 2.78 -22.35
C LYS A 228 4.68 2.38 -21.88
N ASP A 229 4.80 1.61 -20.80
CA ASP A 229 6.06 1.16 -20.24
C ASP A 229 6.27 -0.33 -20.53
N SER A 230 7.01 -0.64 -21.60
CA SER A 230 7.34 -2.00 -22.02
C SER A 230 8.18 -2.78 -21.00
N PHE A 231 8.83 -2.10 -20.05
CA PHE A 231 9.58 -2.72 -18.95
C PHE A 231 8.72 -2.96 -17.71
N HIS A 232 7.51 -2.41 -17.65
CA HIS A 232 6.60 -2.63 -16.52
C HIS A 232 6.22 -4.13 -16.44
N PRO A 233 6.35 -4.79 -15.27
CA PRO A 233 6.12 -6.23 -15.15
C PRO A 233 4.69 -6.65 -15.52
N GLY A 234 3.73 -5.74 -15.36
CA GLY A 234 2.33 -5.91 -15.78
C GLY A 234 2.01 -5.58 -17.25
N CYS A 235 2.96 -5.11 -18.07
CA CYS A 235 2.69 -4.68 -19.45
C CYS A 235 2.03 -5.78 -20.28
N ARG A 236 2.57 -7.01 -20.21
CA ARG A 236 2.07 -8.19 -20.93
C ARG A 236 0.64 -8.61 -20.53
N LEU A 237 0.08 -8.10 -19.44
CA LEU A 237 -1.34 -8.34 -19.10
C LEU A 237 -2.29 -7.59 -20.06
N PHE A 238 -1.80 -6.56 -20.74
CA PHE A 238 -2.54 -5.79 -21.74
C PHE A 238 -2.26 -6.25 -23.19
N ASP A 239 -1.61 -7.41 -23.37
CA ASP A 239 -1.59 -8.10 -24.65
C ASP A 239 -2.99 -8.68 -24.94
N LEU A 240 -3.49 -8.52 -26.16
CA LEU A 240 -4.68 -9.24 -26.61
C LEU A 240 -4.38 -10.73 -26.80
N LEU A 241 -5.36 -11.58 -26.47
CA LEU A 241 -5.36 -12.99 -26.85
C LEU A 241 -5.56 -13.13 -28.38
N PRO A 242 -5.20 -14.28 -28.99
CA PRO A 242 -5.29 -14.47 -30.45
C PRO A 242 -6.68 -14.23 -31.07
N SER A 243 -7.75 -14.24 -30.27
CA SER A 243 -9.11 -13.89 -30.72
C SER A 243 -9.36 -12.39 -30.90
N GLY A 244 -8.43 -11.52 -30.50
CA GLY A 244 -8.54 -10.05 -30.55
C GLY A 244 -9.56 -9.45 -29.57
N ARG A 245 -10.30 -10.28 -28.80
CA ARG A 245 -11.46 -9.84 -28.00
C ARG A 245 -11.22 -9.66 -26.52
N ARG A 246 -10.09 -10.14 -25.97
CA ARG A 246 -9.81 -10.15 -24.52
C ARG A 246 -8.33 -9.97 -24.27
N TYR A 247 -7.99 -9.25 -23.20
CA TYR A 247 -6.62 -9.11 -22.70
C TYR A 247 -6.16 -10.34 -21.90
N ARG A 248 -4.84 -10.49 -21.69
CA ARG A 248 -4.26 -11.54 -20.85
C ARG A 248 -4.58 -11.29 -19.36
N CYS A 249 -5.41 -12.14 -18.78
CA CYS A 249 -5.73 -12.08 -17.34
C CYS A 249 -4.82 -13.02 -16.51
N ILE A 250 -4.48 -12.61 -15.29
CA ILE A 250 -3.89 -13.49 -14.28
C ILE A 250 -4.91 -14.58 -13.96
N ARG A 251 -4.55 -15.85 -14.19
CA ARG A 251 -5.45 -16.99 -13.95
C ARG A 251 -5.77 -17.15 -12.46
N SER A 252 -6.95 -16.70 -12.05
CA SER A 252 -7.55 -16.99 -10.73
C SER A 252 -8.62 -18.07 -10.84
N ARG A 253 -8.82 -18.85 -9.76
CA ARG A 253 -9.86 -19.90 -9.68
C ARG A 253 -10.95 -19.59 -8.67
N THR A 254 -10.66 -18.71 -7.70
CA THR A 254 -11.68 -17.98 -6.93
C THR A 254 -12.12 -16.74 -7.71
N ALA A 255 -13.28 -16.20 -7.35
CA ALA A 255 -13.58 -14.79 -7.60
C ALA A 255 -12.65 -13.93 -6.73
N LEU A 256 -11.37 -13.86 -7.12
CA LEU A 256 -10.41 -12.98 -6.47
C LEU A 256 -10.95 -11.56 -6.63
N LYS A 257 -11.24 -10.97 -5.48
CA LYS A 257 -11.20 -9.53 -5.22
C LYS A 257 -9.81 -9.03 -5.62
N THR A 258 -9.66 -8.82 -6.93
CA THR A 258 -8.38 -8.60 -7.57
C THR A 258 -7.87 -7.21 -7.18
N VAL A 259 -6.61 -7.16 -6.77
CA VAL A 259 -5.88 -5.92 -6.48
C VAL A 259 -5.49 -5.17 -7.77
N PHE A 260 -5.65 -5.83 -8.92
CA PHE A 260 -5.59 -5.21 -10.23
C PHE A 260 -6.88 -4.41 -10.53
N PRO A 261 -6.77 -3.27 -11.24
CA PRO A 261 -7.91 -2.46 -11.62
C PRO A 261 -8.93 -3.30 -12.41
N GLN A 262 -10.06 -3.60 -11.78
CA GLN A 262 -11.19 -4.22 -12.46
C GLN A 262 -11.83 -3.17 -13.38
N SER A 263 -11.41 -3.15 -14.65
CA SER A 263 -12.05 -2.36 -15.71
C SER A 263 -13.43 -2.94 -16.03
N HIS A 264 -14.43 -2.60 -15.22
CA HIS A 264 -15.82 -2.84 -15.54
C HIS A 264 -16.22 -1.97 -16.73
N ASN A 265 -16.62 -2.62 -17.83
CA ASN A 265 -17.35 -2.09 -18.99
C ASN A 265 -17.28 -0.56 -19.19
N HIS A 266 -16.19 -0.08 -19.81
CA HIS A 266 -16.12 1.27 -20.38
C HIS A 266 -16.02 1.14 -21.91
N PRO A 267 -16.77 1.91 -22.72
CA PRO A 267 -16.83 1.73 -24.18
C PRO A 267 -15.49 1.97 -24.91
N GLU A 268 -14.49 2.54 -24.24
CA GLU A 268 -13.13 2.77 -24.77
C GLU A 268 -12.12 1.65 -24.43
N LEU A 269 -12.55 0.62 -23.69
CA LEU A 269 -11.78 -0.63 -23.52
C LEU A 269 -12.62 -1.79 -24.09
N PRO A 270 -12.13 -2.54 -25.10
CA PRO A 270 -12.91 -3.60 -25.72
C PRO A 270 -13.31 -4.68 -24.71
N HIS A 271 -14.51 -5.21 -24.92
CA HIS A 271 -15.35 -5.92 -23.96
C HIS A 271 -14.68 -7.01 -23.08
N ALA A 272 -15.24 -7.15 -21.88
CA ALA A 272 -15.19 -8.32 -20.98
C ALA A 272 -13.93 -8.54 -20.14
N LEU A 273 -13.92 -7.94 -18.94
CA LEU A 273 -13.43 -8.59 -17.71
C LEU A 273 -14.60 -9.15 -16.88
N THR A 274 -15.34 -10.11 -17.44
CA THR A 274 -16.36 -10.88 -16.68
C THR A 274 -15.70 -12.16 -16.16
N LEU A 275 -15.51 -12.26 -14.85
CA LEU A 275 -14.96 -13.47 -14.20
C LEU A 275 -16.07 -14.51 -13.96
N THR A 276 -16.08 -15.58 -14.75
CA THR A 276 -16.88 -16.80 -14.54
C THR A 276 -15.95 -18.03 -14.41
N ALA A 277 -16.37 -19.07 -13.68
CA ALA A 277 -15.48 -19.94 -12.87
C ALA A 277 -14.92 -21.26 -13.53
N PRO A 278 -14.57 -22.33 -12.76
CA PRO A 278 -13.24 -22.92 -12.44
C PRO A 278 -12.88 -24.18 -13.31
N PRO A 279 -11.90 -25.12 -13.03
CA PRO A 279 -10.95 -25.38 -11.92
C PRO A 279 -9.47 -25.55 -12.42
N PRO A 280 -8.60 -26.52 -12.03
CA PRO A 280 -8.20 -27.03 -10.69
C PRO A 280 -6.74 -26.66 -10.24
N CYS A 281 -6.51 -26.47 -8.92
CA CYS A 281 -5.22 -26.18 -8.19
C CYS A 281 -4.85 -24.69 -7.92
N LEU A 282 -5.30 -24.11 -6.78
CA LEU A 282 -4.94 -22.74 -6.32
C LEU A 282 -3.59 -22.68 -5.55
N PRO A 283 -2.90 -21.52 -5.55
CA PRO A 283 -1.70 -21.27 -4.74
C PRO A 283 -2.01 -20.43 -3.48
N PHE A 284 -1.10 -20.42 -2.50
CA PHE A 284 -1.20 -19.74 -1.20
C PHE A 284 -0.18 -18.60 -1.11
N PHE A 285 -0.52 -17.45 -0.50
CA PHE A 285 0.43 -16.33 -0.35
C PHE A 285 0.77 -16.02 1.11
N THR A 286 2.06 -16.00 1.42
CA THR A 286 2.60 -15.43 2.66
C THR A 286 3.06 -14.01 2.37
N MET A 287 2.75 -13.05 3.24
CA MET A 287 3.34 -11.72 3.19
C MET A 287 3.95 -11.41 4.56
N CYS A 288 5.27 -11.54 4.66
CA CYS A 288 6.03 -11.16 5.85
C CYS A 288 6.47 -9.71 5.69
N ILE A 289 6.08 -8.86 6.63
CA ILE A 289 6.42 -7.43 6.62
C ILE A 289 7.36 -7.18 7.79
N SER A 290 8.65 -6.96 7.49
CA SER A 290 9.62 -6.45 8.46
C SER A 290 9.45 -4.94 8.55
N SER A 291 8.91 -4.45 9.67
CA SER A 291 8.72 -3.01 9.86
C SER A 291 10.05 -2.36 10.23
N SER A 292 10.47 -1.38 9.42
CA SER A 292 11.81 -0.75 9.41
C SER A 292 12.98 -1.66 9.00
N CYS A 293 14.15 -1.06 8.73
CA CYS A 293 15.47 -1.68 8.78
C CYS A 293 16.47 -0.59 9.24
N GLN A 294 17.25 -0.83 10.29
CA GLN A 294 18.17 0.14 10.90
C GLN A 294 19.53 -0.53 11.11
N SER A 295 20.58 0.29 11.01
CA SER A 295 21.99 -0.12 11.00
C SER A 295 22.41 -0.90 12.26
N PRO A 296 23.38 -1.86 12.18
CA PRO A 296 23.95 -2.59 13.33
C PRO A 296 24.78 -1.75 14.32
N SER A 297 24.55 -0.44 14.40
CA SER A 297 25.37 0.52 15.11
C SER A 297 24.53 1.30 16.12
N HIS A 298 24.76 1.04 17.41
CA HIS A 298 24.10 1.62 18.59
C HIS A 298 23.47 3.01 18.39
N TYR A 299 22.15 3.12 18.58
CA TYR A 299 21.45 4.41 18.67
C TYR A 299 20.85 4.62 20.05
N VAL A 300 21.43 5.56 20.81
CA VAL A 300 20.76 6.18 21.96
C VAL A 300 19.81 7.25 21.42
N GLN A 301 18.50 7.00 21.51
CA GLN A 301 17.49 7.91 20.99
C GLN A 301 17.01 8.87 22.08
N TYR A 302 17.64 10.05 22.17
CA TYR A 302 17.07 11.17 22.93
C TYR A 302 15.86 11.73 22.18
N CYS A 303 14.67 11.49 22.71
CA CYS A 303 13.47 12.24 22.32
C CYS A 303 13.48 13.61 23.01
N ALA A 304 13.50 14.67 22.22
CA ALA A 304 13.11 16.01 22.65
C ALA A 304 11.76 16.35 21.99
N ILE A 305 10.74 16.54 22.83
CA ILE A 305 9.61 17.45 22.60
C ILE A 305 9.81 18.58 23.59
#